data_AF-A0A261WAA6-F1
#
_entry.id   AF-A0A261WAA6-F1
#
_cell.length_a   1.000
_cell.length_b   1.000
_cell.length_c   1.000
_cell.angle_alpha   90.00
_cell.angle_beta   90.00
_cell.angle_gamma   90.00
#
_symmetry.space_group_name_H-M   'P 1'
#
loop_
_entity.id
_entity.type
_entity.pdbx_description
1 polymer ?
#
loop_
_entity_poly.entity_id
_entity_poly.type
_entity_poly.pdbx_seq_one_letter_code
_entity_poly.pdbx_strand_id
1 'polypeptide(L)' 'VLMANHGGPTGGWQSAGRSGLWDEEGRWVGGMGGAGNGLVIATCQHGDWQARALTLE' A
#
# COMPACT_ATOMS: atom_id res chain seq x y z
N VAL A 1 9.59 -0.47 4.53
CA VAL A 1 9.43 -0.69 3.06
C VAL A 1 8.12 -0.10 2.58
N LEU A 2 8.14 0.73 1.53
CA LEU A 2 6.94 1.17 0.82
C LEU A 2 6.84 0.42 -0.51
N MET A 3 5.72 -0.25 -0.76
CA MET A 3 5.49 -1.00 -1.99
C MET A 3 4.23 -0.51 -2.69
N ALA A 4 4.33 -0.37 -4.00
CA ALA A 4 3.21 -0.14 -4.90
C ALA A 4 3.07 -1.35 -5.83
N ASN A 5 1.87 -1.93 -5.85
CA ASN A 5 1.50 -2.97 -6.79
C ASN A 5 0.48 -2.42 -7.80
N HIS A 6 0.31 -3.11 -8.91
CA HIS A 6 -0.74 -2.79 -9.87
C HIS A 6 -2.12 -2.82 -9.22
N GLY A 7 -2.97 -1.82 -9.49
CA GLY A 7 -4.35 -1.79 -8.99
C GLY A 7 -5.32 -2.66 -9.80
N GLY A 8 -4.93 -3.09 -11.00
CA GLY A 8 -5.80 -3.85 -11.91
C GLY A 8 -5.03 -4.81 -12.81
N PRO A 9 -5.74 -5.57 -13.68
CA PRO A 9 -5.12 -6.54 -14.56
C PRO A 9 -4.03 -5.92 -15.43
N THR A 10 -2.86 -6.54 -15.49
CA THR A 10 -1.72 -6.06 -16.28
C THR A 10 -1.04 -7.25 -16.94
N GLY A 11 -0.78 -7.17 -18.24
CA GLY A 11 -0.09 -8.24 -18.98
C GLY A 11 -0.81 -9.59 -19.00
N GLY A 12 -2.15 -9.60 -18.90
CA GLY A 12 -2.95 -10.83 -18.87
C GLY A 12 -3.09 -11.49 -17.50
N TRP A 13 -2.51 -10.90 -16.45
CA TRP A 13 -2.57 -11.42 -15.09
C TRP A 13 -3.48 -10.57 -14.21
N GLN A 14 -4.20 -11.23 -13.30
CA GLN A 14 -4.98 -10.55 -12.27
C GLN A 14 -4.06 -9.99 -11.20
N SER A 15 -4.30 -8.75 -10.77
CA SER A 15 -3.49 -8.15 -9.73
C SER A 15 -3.93 -8.60 -8.34
N ALA A 16 -2.95 -8.86 -7.48
CA ALA A 16 -3.18 -8.98 -6.03
C ALA A 16 -3.47 -7.62 -5.36
N GLY A 17 -3.08 -6.51 -6.00
CA GLY A 17 -3.15 -5.17 -5.41
C GLY A 17 -2.32 -5.07 -4.14
N ARG A 18 -2.91 -4.50 -3.08
CA ARG A 18 -2.32 -4.46 -1.73
C ARG A 18 -0.99 -3.70 -1.63
N SER A 19 -0.88 -2.59 -2.35
CA SER A 19 0.14 -1.57 -2.05
C SER A 19 0.11 -1.21 -0.57
N GLY A 20 1.27 -0.97 0.05
CA GLY A 20 1.32 -0.77 1.50
C GLY A 20 2.71 -0.45 2.06
N LEU A 21 2.73 -0.25 3.37
CA LEU A 21 3.89 0.14 4.17
C LEU A 21 4.17 -0.91 5.25
N TRP A 22 5.44 -1.24 5.38
CA TRP A 22 6.01 -1.98 6.51
C TRP A 22 7.09 -1.14 7.18
N ASP A 23 7.25 -1.27 8.49
CA ASP A 23 8.30 -0.59 9.25
C ASP A 23 9.66 -1.29 9.11
N GLU A 24 10.66 -0.79 9.84
CA GLU A 24 12.03 -1.28 9.86
C GLU A 24 12.15 -2.70 10.41
N GLU A 25 11.25 -3.12 11.29
CA GLU A 25 11.17 -4.49 11.82
C GLU A 25 10.37 -5.42 10.90
N GLY A 26 9.87 -4.90 9.77
CA GLY A 26 9.06 -5.65 8.82
C GLY A 26 7.60 -5.86 9.26
N ARG A 27 7.12 -5.12 10.24
CA ARG A 27 5.72 -5.17 10.69
C ARG A 27 4.85 -4.35 9.74
N TRP A 28 3.62 -4.82 9.52
CA TRP A 28 2.65 -4.11 8.69
C TRP A 28 2.17 -2.84 9.38
N VAL A 29 2.32 -1.70 8.70
CA VAL A 29 1.85 -0.40 9.19
C VAL A 29 0.49 -0.04 8.60
N GLY A 30 0.27 -0.36 7.31
CA GLY A 30 -1.01 -0.10 6.64
C GLY A 30 -0.90 0.00 5.12
N GLY A 31 -2.04 -0.01 4.44
CA GLY A 31 -2.10 0.00 2.99
C GLY A 31 -3.47 -0.41 2.44
N MET A 32 -3.53 -0.68 1.15
CA MET A 32 -4.74 -1.10 0.46
C MET A 32 -5.12 -2.55 0.83
N GLY A 33 -6.42 -2.83 1.00
CA GLY A 33 -6.91 -4.19 1.31
C GLY A 33 -6.90 -5.17 0.13
N GLY A 34 -6.81 -4.66 -1.10
CA GLY A 34 -6.90 -5.46 -2.32
C GLY A 34 -6.49 -4.69 -3.57
N ALA A 35 -6.94 -5.20 -4.71
CA ALA A 35 -6.89 -4.49 -5.99
C ALA A 35 -7.88 -3.30 -6.00
N GLY A 36 -7.71 -2.41 -6.96
CA GLY A 36 -8.49 -1.18 -7.12
C GLY A 36 -7.61 0.05 -7.24
N ASN A 37 -8.24 1.16 -7.61
CA ASN A 37 -7.59 2.47 -7.65
C ASN A 37 -7.49 3.02 -6.22
N GLY A 38 -6.30 3.50 -5.87
CA GLY A 38 -6.10 4.03 -4.54
C GLY A 38 -4.73 4.63 -4.33
N LEU A 39 -4.60 5.28 -3.18
CA LEU A 39 -3.38 5.91 -2.74
C LEU A 39 -3.03 5.44 -1.33
N VAL A 40 -1.78 5.06 -1.13
CA VAL A 40 -1.21 4.84 0.19
C VAL A 40 -0.28 6.00 0.49
N ILE A 41 -0.55 6.71 1.58
CA ILE A 41 0.25 7.83 2.07
C ILE A 41 0.95 7.39 3.35
N ALA A 42 2.28 7.35 3.31
CA ALA A 42 3.11 7.12 4.47
C ALA A 42 3.52 8.45 5.11
N THR A 43 3.57 8.51 6.44
CA THR A 43 4.14 9.63 7.20
C THR A 43 5.01 9.07 8.30
N CYS A 44 6.20 9.62 8.48
CA CYS A 44 7.09 9.27 9.59
C CYS A 44 7.38 10.53 10.40
N GLN A 45 7.18 10.44 11.71
CA GLN A 45 7.60 11.47 12.66
C GLN A 45 8.39 10.80 13.78
N HIS A 46 9.65 11.21 13.97
CA HIS A 46 10.54 10.65 15.01
C HIS A 46 10.68 9.11 14.99
N GLY A 47 10.54 8.49 13.81
CA GLY A 47 10.59 7.03 13.66
C GLY A 47 9.22 6.34 13.76
N ASP A 48 8.16 7.06 14.14
CA ASP A 48 6.82 6.52 14.18
C ASP A 48 6.18 6.58 12.79
N TRP A 49 6.14 5.43 12.12
CA TRP A 49 5.46 5.27 10.83
C TRP A 49 3.94 5.21 11.00
N GLN A 50 3.25 5.94 10.14
CA GLN A 50 1.81 5.88 9.97
C GLN A 50 1.49 5.73 8.49
N ALA A 51 0.43 4.99 8.18
CA ALA A 51 -0.05 4.81 6.82
C ALA A 51 -1.54 5.11 6.74
N ARG A 52 -1.94 5.88 5.72
CA ARG A 52 -3.34 6.10 5.35
C ARG A 52 -3.58 5.54 3.95
N ALA A 53 -4.61 4.72 3.82
CA ALA A 53 -5.06 4.19 2.54
C ALA A 53 -6.37 4.88 2.13
N LEU A 54 -6.44 5.32 0.88
CA LEU A 54 -7.62 5.93 0.27
C LEU A 54 -7.99 5.11 -0.96
N THR A 55 -9.23 4.65 -1.01
CA THR A 55 -9.79 4.07 -2.25
C THR A 55 -10.38 5.20 -3.07
N LEU A 56 -10.09 5.20 -4.37
CA LEU A 56 -10.60 6.18 -5.32
C LEU A 56 -11.66 5.48 -6.18
N GLU A 57 -12.82 6.12 -6.32
CA GLU A 57 -13.91 5.66 -7.19
C GLU A 57 -13.63 5.97 -8.66
#